data_AF-A0A0M3JND2-F1
#
_entry.id   AF-A0A0M3JND2-F1
#
_cell.length_a   1.000
_cell.length_b   1.000
_cell.length_c   1.000
_cell.angle_alpha   90.00
_cell.angle_beta   90.00
_cell.angle_gamma   90.00
#
_symmetry.space_group_name_H-M   'P 1'
#
loop_
_entity.id
_entity.type
_entity.pdbx_description
1 polymer ?
#
loop_
_entity_poly.entity_id
_entity_poly.type
_entity_poly.pdbx_seq_one_letter_code
_entity_poly.pdbx_strand_id
1 'polypeptide(L)'
;MVGWITEKLKTAKDDSYLDPTNIRGKLQKHMNYEQELKANKNRLDEINATGDALIKENHYAADHIKKRLAEVDGMWDDLVDATAKKLAKLKEAGDQQQFN
;
A
#
# COMPACT_ATOMS: atom_id res chain seq x y z
N MET A 1 0.62 -2.86 11.73
CA MET A 1 0.05 -2.82 10.36
C MET A 1 -0.62 -1.50 10.08
N VAL A 2 -1.66 -1.10 10.83
CA VAL A 2 -2.35 0.18 10.61
C VAL A 2 -1.43 1.40 10.64
N GLY A 3 -0.51 1.49 11.62
CA GLY A 3 0.47 2.59 11.65
C GLY A 3 1.38 2.63 10.41
N TRP A 4 1.76 1.47 9.88
CA TRP A 4 2.57 1.37 8.67
C TRP A 4 1.78 1.81 7.43
N ILE A 5 0.52 1.35 7.28
CA ILE A 5 -0.34 1.74 6.14
C ILE A 5 -0.56 3.26 6.15
N THR A 6 -0.86 3.85 7.31
CA THR A 6 -1.04 5.32 7.44
C THR A 6 0.22 6.10 7.08
N GLU A 7 1.38 5.65 7.54
CA GLU A 7 2.67 6.28 7.22
C GLU A 7 2.99 6.21 5.72
N LYS A 8 2.76 5.05 5.11
CA LYS A 8 2.96 4.87 3.67
C LYS A 8 1.94 5.65 2.84
N LEU A 9 0.69 5.76 3.27
CA LEU A 9 -0.33 6.59 2.62
C LEU A 9 0.07 8.06 2.60
N LYS A 10 0.64 8.58 3.70
CA LYS A 10 1.19 9.95 3.73
C LYS A 10 2.32 10.12 2.71
N THR A 11 3.26 9.18 2.68
CA THR A 11 4.39 9.18 1.73
C THR A 11 3.95 9.02 0.27
N ALA A 12 2.89 8.25 0.02
CA ALA A 12 2.33 8.06 -1.32
C ALA A 12 1.65 9.33 -1.83
N LYS A 13 1.00 10.09 -0.94
CA LYS A 13 0.32 11.37 -1.24
C LYS A 13 1.24 12.59 -1.22
N ASP A 14 2.46 12.46 -0.71
CA ASP A 14 3.45 13.54 -0.72
C ASP A 14 3.97 13.80 -2.14
N ASP A 15 3.72 15.00 -2.67
CA ASP A 15 4.01 15.43 -4.05
C ASP A 15 5.51 15.62 -4.39
N SER A 16 6.43 15.31 -3.46
CA SER A 16 7.89 15.28 -3.72
C SER A 16 8.32 14.36 -4.87
N TYR A 17 7.43 13.46 -5.34
CA TYR A 17 7.66 12.67 -6.54
C TYR A 17 7.59 13.46 -7.86
N LEU A 18 7.05 14.69 -7.87
CA LEU A 18 6.92 15.53 -9.07
C LEU A 18 8.24 16.12 -9.59
N ASP A 19 9.34 16.08 -8.81
CA ASP A 19 10.63 16.60 -9.28
C ASP A 19 11.30 15.67 -10.33
N PRO A 20 11.47 16.10 -11.59
CA PRO A 20 11.96 15.23 -12.66
C PRO A 20 13.48 14.99 -12.61
N THR A 21 14.25 15.60 -11.70
CA THR A 21 15.73 15.50 -11.73
C THR A 21 16.31 14.15 -11.27
N ASN A 22 15.52 13.23 -10.70
CA ASN A 22 16.03 11.95 -10.17
C ASN A 22 15.10 10.75 -10.42
N ILE A 23 14.65 10.57 -11.67
CA ILE A 23 13.73 9.48 -12.05
C ILE A 23 14.32 8.09 -11.79
N ARG A 24 15.61 7.88 -12.07
CA ARG A 24 16.28 6.57 -11.88
C ARG A 24 16.34 6.16 -10.40
N GLY A 25 16.65 7.10 -9.50
CA GLY A 25 16.60 6.85 -8.05
C GLY A 25 15.17 6.61 -7.53
N LYS A 26 14.18 7.28 -8.13
CA LYS A 26 12.75 7.07 -7.81
C LYS A 26 12.25 5.70 -8.24
N LEU A 27 12.64 5.21 -9.42
CA LEU A 27 12.34 3.85 -9.88
C LEU A 27 12.94 2.79 -8.94
N GLN A 28 14.21 2.96 -8.53
CA GLN A 28 14.85 2.04 -7.59
C GLN A 28 14.13 2.02 -6.23
N LYS A 29 13.77 3.19 -5.69
CA LYS A 29 12.95 3.28 -4.47
C LYS A 29 11.60 2.59 -4.64
N HIS A 30 10.98 2.70 -5.82
CA HIS A 30 9.70 2.06 -6.11
C HIS A 30 9.82 0.52 -6.12
N MET A 31 10.88 -0.05 -6.71
CA MET A 31 11.11 -1.50 -6.67
C MET A 31 11.26 -2.03 -5.24
N ASN A 32 11.98 -1.30 -4.38
CA ASN A 32 12.07 -1.66 -2.95
C ASN A 32 10.70 -1.57 -2.28
N TYR A 33 9.94 -0.53 -2.62
CA TYR A 33 8.60 -0.32 -2.08
C TYR A 33 7.62 -1.41 -2.51
N GLU A 34 7.68 -1.91 -3.75
CA GLU A 34 6.85 -3.04 -4.20
C GLU A 34 7.16 -4.33 -3.44
N GLN A 35 8.44 -4.60 -3.13
CA GLN A 35 8.81 -5.74 -2.29
C GLN A 35 8.23 -5.60 -0.88
N GLU A 36 8.32 -4.41 -0.28
CA GLU A 36 7.67 -4.13 1.01
C GLU A 36 6.15 -4.31 0.92
N LEU A 37 5.53 -3.85 -0.15
CA LEU A 37 4.08 -3.99 -0.40
C LEU A 37 3.68 -5.47 -0.46
N LYS A 38 4.43 -6.29 -1.22
CA LYS A 38 4.18 -7.73 -1.31
C LYS A 38 4.30 -8.43 0.05
N ALA A 39 5.33 -8.12 0.82
CA ALA A 39 5.51 -8.69 2.16
C ALA A 39 4.36 -8.29 3.11
N ASN A 40 3.90 -7.04 3.05
CA ASN A 40 2.78 -6.58 3.87
C ASN A 40 1.43 -7.13 3.41
N LYS A 41 1.24 -7.42 2.12
CA LYS A 41 0.04 -8.11 1.63
C LYS A 41 -0.09 -9.50 2.25
N ASN A 42 0.99 -10.28 2.25
CA ASN A 42 0.99 -11.61 2.87
C ASN A 42 0.63 -11.53 4.36
N ARG A 43 1.19 -10.55 5.07
CA ARG A 43 0.87 -10.33 6.49
C ARG A 43 -0.59 -9.92 6.69
N LEU A 44 -1.17 -9.13 5.78
CA LEU A 44 -2.59 -8.74 5.84
C LEU A 44 -3.47 -9.98 5.66
N ASP A 45 -3.13 -10.84 4.69
CA ASP A 45 -3.87 -12.07 4.43
C ASP A 45 -3.84 -13.02 5.64
N GLU A 46 -2.69 -13.13 6.34
CA GLU A 46 -2.59 -13.89 7.59
C GLU A 46 -3.49 -13.32 8.72
N ILE A 47 -3.56 -11.99 8.83
CA ILE A 47 -4.43 -11.33 9.82
C ILE A 47 -5.90 -11.57 9.49
N ASN A 48 -6.28 -11.47 8.21
CA ASN A 48 -7.64 -11.74 7.75
C ASN A 48 -8.02 -13.21 8.00
N ALA A 49 -7.14 -14.16 7.67
CA ALA A 49 -7.37 -15.58 7.93
C ALA A 49 -7.56 -15.86 9.43
N THR A 50 -6.74 -15.26 10.29
CA THR A 50 -6.86 -15.39 11.74
C THR A 50 -8.16 -14.77 12.26
N GLY A 51 -8.51 -13.59 11.78
CA GLY A 51 -9.72 -12.90 12.17
C GLY A 51 -10.99 -13.65 11.74
N ASP A 52 -11.01 -14.19 10.52
CA ASP A 52 -12.10 -15.02 10.02
C ASP A 52 -12.26 -16.32 10.83
N ALA A 53 -11.17 -16.93 11.28
CA ALA A 53 -11.22 -18.09 12.16
C ALA A 53 -11.90 -17.75 13.50
N LEU A 54 -11.51 -16.64 14.14
CA LEU A 54 -12.12 -16.18 15.39
C LEU A 54 -13.62 -15.85 15.23
N ILE A 55 -14.01 -15.26 14.08
CA ILE A 55 -15.42 -15.00 13.77
C ILE A 55 -16.19 -16.31 13.63
N LYS A 56 -15.63 -17.32 12.93
CA LYS A 56 -16.25 -18.64 12.77
C LYS A 56 -16.40 -19.41 14.09
N GLU A 57 -15.48 -19.22 15.02
CA GLU A 57 -15.54 -19.78 16.38
C GLU A 57 -16.55 -19.04 17.28
N ASN A 58 -17.30 -18.08 16.73
CA ASN A 58 -18.30 -17.29 17.44
C ASN A 58 -17.71 -16.55 18.65
N HIS A 59 -16.48 -16.07 18.48
CA HIS A 59 -15.77 -15.32 19.51
C HIS A 59 -16.60 -14.11 19.96
N TYR A 60 -16.60 -13.81 21.27
CA TYR A 60 -17.46 -12.77 21.86
C TYR A 60 -17.29 -11.37 21.24
N ALA A 61 -16.13 -11.12 20.60
CA ALA A 61 -15.80 -9.88 19.91
C ALA A 61 -15.85 -9.98 18.37
N ALA A 62 -16.53 -10.98 17.80
CA ALA A 62 -16.57 -11.23 16.36
C ALA A 62 -16.97 -9.99 15.53
N ASP A 63 -17.98 -9.24 15.97
CA ASP A 63 -18.41 -8.01 15.28
C ASP A 63 -17.31 -6.94 15.26
N HIS A 64 -16.59 -6.78 16.38
CA HIS A 64 -15.48 -5.84 16.48
C HIS A 64 -14.30 -6.27 15.60
N ILE A 65 -13.99 -7.58 15.58
CA ILE A 65 -12.95 -8.15 14.71
C ILE A 65 -13.31 -7.88 13.25
N LYS A 66 -14.54 -8.22 12.83
CA LYS A 66 -15.02 -8.01 11.45
C LYS A 66 -14.91 -6.55 11.01
N LYS A 67 -15.34 -5.62 11.86
CA LYS A 67 -15.21 -4.18 11.58
C LYS A 67 -13.74 -3.79 11.41
N ARG A 68 -12.86 -4.31 12.27
CA ARG A 68 -11.43 -3.99 12.22
C ARG A 68 -10.77 -4.54 10.96
N LEU A 69 -11.08 -5.77 10.55
CA LEU A 69 -10.55 -6.34 9.30
C LEU A 69 -10.97 -5.47 8.10
N ALA A 70 -12.26 -5.12 8.01
CA ALA A 70 -12.77 -4.28 6.94
C ALA A 70 -12.10 -2.89 6.89
N GLU A 71 -11.82 -2.28 8.04
CA GLU A 71 -11.06 -1.02 8.09
C GLU A 71 -9.63 -1.19 7.56
N VAL A 72 -8.92 -2.26 7.95
CA VAL A 72 -7.54 -2.49 7.49
C VAL A 72 -7.50 -2.79 5.99
N ASP A 73 -8.44 -3.58 5.49
CA ASP A 73 -8.56 -3.89 4.06
C ASP A 73 -8.84 -2.62 3.24
N GLY A 74 -9.78 -1.78 3.68
CA GLY A 74 -10.05 -0.52 2.99
C GLY A 74 -8.84 0.43 2.95
N MET A 75 -8.10 0.54 4.06
CA MET A 75 -6.86 1.34 4.08
C MET A 75 -5.77 0.75 3.18
N TRP A 76 -5.74 -0.58 3.04
CA TRP A 76 -4.81 -1.27 2.16
C TRP A 76 -5.13 -1.00 0.68
N ASP A 77 -6.40 -1.07 0.29
CA ASP A 77 -6.83 -0.76 -1.08
C ASP A 77 -6.50 0.68 -1.45
N ASP A 78 -6.77 1.64 -0.57
CA ASP A 78 -6.37 3.05 -0.74
C ASP A 78 -4.86 3.22 -0.97
N LEU A 79 -4.04 2.43 -0.25
CA LEU A 79 -2.59 2.47 -0.38
C LEU A 79 -2.13 1.92 -1.73
N VAL A 80 -2.69 0.79 -2.17
CA VAL A 80 -2.39 0.17 -3.46
C VAL A 80 -2.75 1.13 -4.60
N ASP A 81 -3.94 1.73 -4.55
CA ASP A 81 -4.40 2.71 -5.53
C ASP A 81 -3.50 3.95 -5.60
N ALA A 82 -3.12 4.51 -4.44
CA ALA A 82 -2.20 5.64 -4.39
C ALA A 82 -0.82 5.29 -4.98
N THR A 83 -0.34 4.08 -4.71
CA THR A 83 0.94 3.57 -5.21
C THR A 83 0.91 3.36 -6.72
N ALA A 84 -0.17 2.78 -7.25
CA ALA A 84 -0.34 2.56 -8.68
C ALA A 84 -0.42 3.88 -9.45
N LYS A 85 -1.16 4.87 -8.93
CA LYS A 85 -1.23 6.22 -9.51
C LYS A 85 0.15 6.90 -9.53
N LYS A 86 0.94 6.74 -8.46
CA LYS A 86 2.30 7.26 -8.38
C LYS A 86 3.23 6.59 -9.40
N LEU A 87 3.09 5.28 -9.61
CA LEU A 87 3.87 4.55 -10.62
C LEU A 87 3.53 5.01 -12.03
N ALA A 88 2.25 5.18 -12.36
CA ALA A 88 1.82 5.65 -13.67
C ALA A 88 2.48 7.00 -14.02
N LYS A 89 2.37 7.99 -13.12
CA LYS A 89 2.99 9.31 -13.29
C LYS A 89 4.52 9.24 -13.44
N LEU A 90 5.18 8.37 -12.67
CA LEU A 90 6.63 8.19 -12.76
C LEU A 90 7.07 7.58 -14.10
N LYS A 91 6.29 6.63 -14.64
CA LYS A 91 6.54 6.07 -15.97
C LYS A 91 6.33 7.12 -17.06
N GLU A 92 5.22 7.86 -17.02
CA GLU A 92 4.95 8.95 -17.96
C GLU A 92 6.08 10.00 -17.98
N ALA A 93 6.53 10.44 -16.79
CA ALA A 93 7.65 11.38 -16.68
C ALA A 93 8.99 10.80 -17.18
N GLY A 94 9.22 9.50 -16.96
CA GLY A 94 10.41 8.79 -17.41
C GLY A 94 10.48 8.67 -18.93
N ASP A 95 9.37 8.25 -19.56
CA ASP A 95 9.26 8.14 -21.01
C ASP A 95 9.48 9.53 -21.65
N GLN A 96 8.86 10.58 -21.11
CA GLN A 96 8.98 11.93 -21.65
C GLN A 96 10.40 12.52 -21.56
N GLN A 97 11.24 12.06 -20.61
CA GLN A 97 12.67 12.39 -20.56
C GLN A 97 13.52 11.58 -21.55
N GLN A 98 13.11 10.36 -21.89
CA GLN A 98 13.87 9.50 -22.82
C GLN A 98 13.66 9.89 -24.28
N PHE A 99 12.54 10.56 -24.60
CA PHE A 99 12.18 10.99 -25.96
C PHE A 99 12.54 12.45 -26.30
N ASN A 100 13.10 13.23 -25.36
CA ASN A 100 13.64 14.58 -25.57
C ASN A 100 15.17 14.57 -25.67
#